data_AF-A0A068NTX9-F1
#
_entry.id   AF-A0A068NTX9-F1
#
_cell.length_a   1.000
_cell.length_b   1.000
_cell.length_c   1.000
_cell.angle_alpha   90.00
_cell.angle_beta   90.00
_cell.angle_gamma   90.00
#
_symmetry.space_group_name_H-M   'P 1'
#
loop_
_entity.id
_entity.type
_entity.pdbx_description
1 polymer ?
#
loop_
_entity_poly.entity_id
_entity_poly.type
_entity_poly.pdbx_seq_one_letter_code
_entity_poly.pdbx_strand_id
1 'polypeptide(L)'
;MSLARTFVLKTSSLPLVERMVRRSFLFRPLVRRFIAGDTLEEAIKASEALLAKGLRISLDYLGENTRSEQEALDAKATYIQMLERIAQVPVVRDYNANPVGPEPLNISIKLTQCGLDQGEAFAEKNYRDVLEVAKGFHNFVRIDMESSDYTDRTMAMIGRVRPDYPNTGTVLQSYLYRTPKDVEQVIEWQARTRIVKGAYLEPPSVAYPEKEKVDEAYVQQAKELLLRGYYPAIATQDEKIIRELNAFVAENKIDKSRFEYQMLYGIRRDLQDSLVAEGYNVRIYVPFGDSWYPYFTRRLAERPANAFFILKAMFKG
;
A
#
# COMPACT_ATOMS: atom_id res chain seq x y z
N MET A 1 8.83 5.72 19.32
CA MET A 1 9.03 4.36 18.75
C MET A 1 9.61 3.39 19.78
N SER A 2 9.24 2.10 19.77
CA SER A 2 9.77 1.12 20.75
C SER A 2 11.18 0.62 20.37
N LEU A 3 12.03 0.39 21.37
CA LEU A 3 13.38 -0.18 21.19
C LEU A 3 13.37 -1.50 20.42
N ALA A 4 12.33 -2.32 20.61
CA ALA A 4 12.14 -3.60 19.93
C ALA A 4 11.95 -3.44 18.41
N ARG A 5 11.17 -2.45 17.96
CA ARG A 5 10.97 -2.19 16.51
C ARG A 5 12.29 -1.79 15.86
N THR A 6 13.01 -0.85 16.47
CA THR A 6 14.31 -0.39 15.99
C THR A 6 15.33 -1.53 15.93
N PHE A 7 15.35 -2.40 16.95
CA PHE A 7 16.23 -3.56 16.98
C PHE A 7 15.91 -4.56 15.85
N VAL A 8 14.64 -4.91 15.64
CA VAL A 8 14.25 -5.83 14.55
C VAL A 8 14.61 -5.26 13.18
N LEU A 9 14.34 -3.97 12.93
CA LEU A 9 14.67 -3.34 11.66
C LEU A 9 16.19 -3.30 11.40
N LYS A 10 16.99 -2.95 12.43
CA LYS A 10 18.46 -2.90 12.31
C LYS A 10 19.12 -4.27 12.20
N THR A 11 18.58 -5.29 12.86
CA THR A 11 19.15 -6.65 12.81
C THR A 11 18.77 -7.39 11.54
N SER A 12 17.54 -7.19 11.06
CA SER A 12 17.08 -7.79 9.81
C SER A 12 17.76 -7.19 8.58
N SER A 13 18.25 -5.94 8.62
CA SER A 13 19.02 -5.38 7.51
C SER A 13 20.43 -5.97 7.34
N LEU A 14 20.86 -6.90 8.21
CA LEU A 14 22.16 -7.57 8.09
C LEU A 14 22.14 -8.67 7.00
N PRO A 15 23.06 -8.66 6.02
CA PRO A 15 23.05 -9.61 4.89
C PRO A 15 23.07 -11.10 5.27
N LEU A 16 23.74 -11.43 6.39
CA LEU A 16 23.79 -12.80 6.91
C LEU A 16 22.43 -13.28 7.42
N VAL A 17 21.70 -12.40 8.10
CA VAL A 17 20.35 -12.69 8.64
C VAL A 17 19.36 -12.84 7.49
N GLU A 18 19.43 -11.97 6.48
CA GLU A 18 18.62 -12.08 5.27
C GLU A 18 18.84 -13.42 4.57
N ARG A 19 20.09 -13.78 4.32
CA ARG A 19 20.43 -15.04 3.63
C ARG A 19 19.92 -16.27 4.39
N MET A 20 20.03 -16.27 5.71
CA MET A 20 19.54 -17.35 6.57
C MET A 20 18.02 -17.48 6.48
N VAL A 21 17.28 -16.36 6.59
CA VAL A 21 15.81 -16.38 6.54
C VAL A 21 15.31 -16.80 5.16
N ARG A 22 15.93 -16.30 4.08
CA ARG A 22 15.56 -16.67 2.70
C ARG A 22 15.77 -18.16 2.39
N ARG A 23 16.84 -18.77 2.93
CA ARG A 23 17.18 -20.19 2.69
C ARG A 23 16.41 -21.15 3.57
N SER A 24 15.82 -20.68 4.66
CA SER A 24 15.19 -21.55 5.65
C SER A 24 13.74 -21.87 5.27
N PHE A 25 13.46 -23.16 5.07
CA PHE A 25 12.12 -23.68 4.80
C PHE A 25 11.15 -23.40 5.95
N LEU A 26 11.66 -23.25 7.18
CA LEU A 26 10.86 -22.98 8.37
C LEU A 26 10.12 -21.64 8.31
N PHE A 27 10.65 -20.65 7.59
CA PHE A 27 10.01 -19.34 7.46
C PHE A 27 9.02 -19.28 6.30
N ARG A 28 9.03 -20.23 5.35
CA ARG A 28 8.14 -20.20 4.18
C ARG A 28 6.65 -20.10 4.54
N PRO A 29 6.08 -20.87 5.48
CA PRO A 29 4.67 -20.74 5.86
C PRO A 29 4.35 -19.37 6.47
N LEU A 30 5.30 -18.77 7.20
CA LEU A 30 5.14 -17.46 7.81
C LEU A 30 5.23 -16.34 6.78
N VAL A 31 6.11 -16.47 5.79
CA VAL A 31 6.23 -15.55 4.65
C VAL A 31 4.96 -15.61 3.79
N ARG A 32 4.50 -16.80 3.43
CA ARG A 32 3.28 -17.04 2.64
C ARG A 32 1.99 -16.58 3.34
N ARG A 33 2.05 -16.29 4.65
CA ARG A 33 0.95 -15.63 5.37
C ARG A 33 0.78 -14.17 4.93
N PHE A 34 1.87 -13.46 4.65
CA PHE A 34 1.87 -12.02 4.37
C PHE A 34 2.17 -11.67 2.92
N ILE A 35 2.65 -12.63 2.13
CA ILE A 35 3.00 -12.49 0.70
C ILE A 35 2.26 -13.58 -0.07
N ALA A 36 1.59 -13.21 -1.16
CA ALA A 36 0.77 -14.14 -1.93
C ALA A 36 1.59 -15.22 -2.65
N GLY A 37 2.77 -14.83 -3.12
CA GLY A 37 3.72 -15.73 -3.74
C GLY A 37 4.89 -14.98 -4.35
N ASP A 38 5.67 -15.72 -5.11
CA ASP A 38 6.88 -15.23 -5.77
C ASP A 38 6.55 -14.80 -7.21
N THR A 39 5.43 -15.29 -7.76
CA THR A 39 5.00 -15.01 -9.14
C THR A 39 3.68 -14.24 -9.23
N LEU A 40 3.46 -13.58 -10.37
CA LEU A 40 2.20 -12.89 -10.68
C LEU A 40 1.00 -13.85 -10.66
N GLU A 41 1.12 -15.07 -11.19
CA GLU A 41 0.01 -16.04 -11.21
C GLU A 41 -0.41 -16.49 -9.81
N GLU A 42 0.55 -16.69 -8.89
CA GLU A 42 0.22 -16.98 -7.49
C GLU A 42 -0.51 -15.79 -6.83
N ALA A 43 -0.09 -14.56 -7.14
CA ALA A 43 -0.74 -13.35 -6.66
C ALA A 43 -2.17 -13.20 -7.20
N ILE A 44 -2.39 -13.48 -8.49
CA ILE A 44 -3.71 -13.48 -9.11
C ILE A 44 -4.61 -14.54 -8.47
N LYS A 45 -4.12 -15.77 -8.31
CA LYS A 45 -4.89 -16.85 -7.66
C LYS A 45 -5.30 -16.50 -6.23
N ALA A 46 -4.39 -15.90 -5.46
CA ALA A 46 -4.71 -15.41 -4.11
C ALA A 46 -5.75 -14.27 -4.15
N SER A 47 -5.65 -13.40 -5.16
CA SER A 47 -6.58 -12.29 -5.37
C SER A 47 -7.98 -12.77 -5.71
N GLU A 48 -8.13 -13.76 -6.62
CA GLU A 48 -9.42 -14.36 -6.97
C GLU A 48 -10.14 -14.96 -5.75
N ALA A 49 -9.38 -15.63 -4.86
CA ALA A 49 -9.94 -16.18 -3.62
C ALA A 49 -10.43 -15.11 -2.65
N LEU A 50 -9.86 -13.90 -2.68
CA LEU A 50 -10.30 -12.76 -1.86
C LEU A 50 -11.47 -12.03 -2.53
N LEU A 51 -11.44 -11.84 -3.85
CA LEU A 51 -12.53 -11.27 -4.65
C LEU A 51 -13.83 -12.06 -4.47
N ALA A 52 -13.74 -13.40 -4.43
CA ALA A 52 -14.87 -14.28 -4.15
C ALA A 52 -15.52 -14.07 -2.77
N LYS A 53 -14.84 -13.38 -1.84
CA LYS A 53 -15.37 -13.01 -0.52
C LYS A 53 -15.95 -11.59 -0.47
N GLY A 54 -16.05 -10.92 -1.61
CA GLY A 54 -16.51 -9.52 -1.69
C GLY A 54 -15.43 -8.48 -1.33
N LEU A 55 -14.18 -8.91 -1.17
CA LEU A 55 -13.05 -8.00 -0.97
C LEU A 55 -12.60 -7.44 -2.32
N ARG A 56 -11.97 -6.26 -2.31
CA ARG A 56 -11.20 -5.71 -3.44
C ARG A 56 -9.72 -5.90 -3.22
N ILE A 57 -8.90 -5.66 -4.23
CA ILE A 57 -7.47 -5.95 -4.19
C ILE A 57 -6.62 -4.79 -4.71
N SER A 58 -5.46 -4.60 -4.08
CA SER A 58 -4.35 -3.79 -4.59
C SER A 58 -3.12 -4.70 -4.65
N LEU A 59 -2.69 -5.07 -5.86
CA LEU A 59 -1.49 -5.88 -6.07
C LEU A 59 -0.23 -4.99 -6.00
N ASP A 60 0.77 -5.46 -5.28
CA ASP A 60 2.06 -4.78 -5.12
C ASP A 60 3.20 -5.70 -5.55
N TYR A 61 3.93 -5.28 -6.58
CA TYR A 61 5.17 -5.95 -6.97
C TYR A 61 6.31 -5.48 -6.08
N LEU A 62 6.83 -6.39 -5.27
CA LEU A 62 7.83 -6.09 -4.26
C LEU A 62 9.15 -5.69 -4.90
N GLY A 63 9.59 -4.47 -4.56
CA GLY A 63 10.82 -3.83 -4.99
C GLY A 63 10.83 -2.36 -4.55
N GLU A 64 12.01 -1.77 -4.37
CA GLU A 64 12.23 -0.36 -4.05
C GLU A 64 13.60 0.03 -4.64
N ASN A 65 13.77 1.30 -5.03
CA ASN A 65 15.06 1.87 -5.47
C ASN A 65 15.79 1.07 -6.55
N THR A 66 15.31 1.15 -7.79
CA THR A 66 16.04 0.60 -8.94
C THR A 66 17.40 1.29 -9.07
N ARG A 67 18.44 0.50 -9.36
CA ARG A 67 19.84 0.97 -9.37
C ARG A 67 20.29 1.46 -10.75
N SER A 68 19.50 1.19 -11.79
CA SER A 68 19.77 1.58 -13.16
C SER A 68 18.48 1.86 -13.93
N GLU A 69 18.59 2.57 -15.05
CA GLU A 69 17.46 2.77 -15.95
C GLU A 69 16.90 1.44 -16.49
N GLN A 70 17.76 0.43 -16.72
CA GLN A 70 17.32 -0.89 -17.17
C GLN A 70 16.44 -1.58 -16.12
N GLU A 71 16.84 -1.56 -14.84
CA GLU A 71 16.03 -2.11 -13.76
C GLU A 71 14.66 -1.42 -13.65
N ALA A 72 14.61 -0.09 -13.87
CA ALA A 72 13.35 0.66 -13.91
C ALA A 72 12.48 0.32 -15.13
N LEU A 73 13.09 0.07 -16.29
CA LEU A 73 12.37 -0.40 -17.47
C LEU A 73 11.81 -1.82 -17.28
N ASP A 74 12.55 -2.70 -16.60
CA ASP A 74 12.09 -4.05 -16.27
C ASP A 74 10.94 -4.02 -15.25
N ALA A 75 11.02 -3.14 -14.24
CA ALA A 75 9.92 -2.91 -13.30
C ALA A 75 8.67 -2.34 -14.02
N LYS A 76 8.85 -1.38 -14.93
CA LYS A 76 7.76 -0.87 -15.78
C LYS A 76 7.10 -1.99 -16.58
N ALA A 77 7.90 -2.83 -17.25
CA ALA A 77 7.39 -3.96 -18.02
C ALA A 77 6.58 -4.92 -17.14
N THR A 78 7.04 -5.16 -15.90
CA THR A 78 6.30 -5.96 -14.91
C THR A 78 4.96 -5.32 -14.56
N TYR A 79 4.89 -4.01 -14.32
CA TYR A 79 3.61 -3.33 -14.07
C TYR A 79 2.64 -3.40 -15.25
N ILE A 80 3.13 -3.28 -16.48
CA ILE A 80 2.31 -3.43 -17.68
C ILE A 80 1.76 -4.86 -17.77
N GLN A 81 2.62 -5.88 -17.58
CA GLN A 81 2.19 -7.28 -17.56
C GLN A 81 1.16 -7.56 -16.46
N MET A 82 1.31 -6.94 -15.29
CA MET A 82 0.31 -7.01 -14.23
C MET A 82 -1.04 -6.49 -14.72
N LEU A 83 -1.10 -5.30 -15.31
CA LEU A 83 -2.34 -4.69 -15.79
C LEU A 83 -3.02 -5.54 -16.88
N GLU A 84 -2.24 -6.03 -17.85
CA GLU A 84 -2.72 -6.92 -18.91
C GLU A 84 -3.30 -8.21 -18.32
N ARG A 85 -2.60 -8.82 -17.36
CA ARG A 85 -3.04 -10.05 -16.71
C ARG A 85 -4.29 -9.85 -15.85
N ILE A 86 -4.36 -8.73 -15.14
CA ILE A 86 -5.52 -8.31 -14.34
C ILE A 86 -6.75 -8.16 -15.22
N ALA A 87 -6.61 -7.56 -16.41
CA ALA A 87 -7.72 -7.38 -17.35
C ALA A 87 -8.35 -8.72 -17.81
N GLN A 88 -7.61 -9.83 -17.72
CA GLN A 88 -8.09 -11.17 -18.05
C GLN A 88 -8.78 -11.89 -16.88
N VAL A 89 -8.73 -11.35 -15.66
CA VAL A 89 -9.43 -11.94 -14.50
C VAL A 89 -10.94 -11.81 -14.72
N PRO A 90 -11.75 -12.88 -14.58
CA PRO A 90 -13.16 -12.85 -14.96
C PRO A 90 -13.96 -11.68 -14.36
N VAL A 91 -13.86 -11.45 -13.05
CA VAL A 91 -14.58 -10.35 -12.38
C VAL A 91 -14.12 -8.96 -12.82
N VAL A 92 -12.85 -8.82 -13.23
CA VAL A 92 -12.32 -7.56 -13.79
C VAL A 92 -12.84 -7.35 -15.20
N ARG A 93 -12.84 -8.41 -16.04
CA ARG A 93 -13.39 -8.35 -17.39
C ARG A 93 -14.87 -7.97 -17.37
N ASP A 94 -15.64 -8.56 -16.46
CA ASP A 94 -17.07 -8.27 -16.30
C ASP A 94 -17.27 -6.82 -15.83
N TYR A 95 -16.44 -6.34 -14.90
CA TYR A 95 -16.42 -4.93 -14.50
C TYR A 95 -16.08 -4.00 -15.68
N ASN A 96 -15.09 -4.34 -16.50
CA ASN A 96 -14.66 -3.52 -17.64
C ASN A 96 -15.74 -3.40 -18.73
N ALA A 97 -16.68 -4.34 -18.82
CA ALA A 97 -17.82 -4.24 -19.73
C ALA A 97 -18.82 -3.14 -19.31
N ASN A 98 -18.87 -2.80 -18.03
CA ASN A 98 -19.69 -1.71 -17.48
C ASN A 98 -19.07 -1.17 -16.17
N PRO A 99 -18.05 -0.29 -16.26
CA PRO A 99 -17.25 0.10 -15.10
C PRO A 99 -18.02 1.06 -14.19
N VAL A 100 -18.71 0.49 -13.19
CA VAL A 100 -19.47 1.24 -12.18
C VAL A 100 -18.78 1.12 -10.83
N GLY A 101 -18.43 2.27 -10.26
CA GLY A 101 -17.79 2.34 -8.95
C GLY A 101 -16.30 2.03 -8.97
N PRO A 102 -15.71 1.63 -7.83
CA PRO A 102 -14.30 1.32 -7.72
C PRO A 102 -13.97 -0.08 -8.25
N GLU A 103 -12.88 -0.15 -8.99
CA GLU A 103 -12.38 -1.37 -9.63
C GLU A 103 -12.07 -2.48 -8.62
N PRO A 104 -12.36 -3.75 -8.96
CA PRO A 104 -12.19 -4.88 -8.05
C PRO A 104 -10.72 -5.16 -7.73
N LEU A 105 -9.82 -4.93 -8.69
CA LEU A 105 -8.38 -5.23 -8.55
C LEU A 105 -7.58 -4.11 -9.24
N ASN A 106 -6.69 -3.46 -8.47
CA ASN A 106 -5.77 -2.43 -8.96
C ASN A 106 -4.31 -2.72 -8.57
N ILE A 107 -3.39 -1.84 -8.97
CA ILE A 107 -1.97 -1.97 -8.62
C ILE A 107 -1.48 -0.82 -7.76
N SER A 108 -0.53 -1.12 -6.88
CA SER A 108 0.30 -0.17 -6.15
C SER A 108 1.72 -0.22 -6.71
N ILE A 109 2.31 0.95 -6.95
CA ILE A 109 3.66 1.10 -7.50
C ILE A 109 4.46 2.07 -6.64
N LYS A 110 5.79 2.05 -6.79
CA LYS A 110 6.69 3.04 -6.18
C LYS A 110 7.41 3.82 -7.27
N LEU A 111 7.56 5.13 -7.09
CA LEU A 111 8.19 5.96 -8.12
C LEU A 111 9.69 5.65 -8.23
N THR A 112 10.34 5.26 -7.14
CA THR A 112 11.74 4.80 -7.22
C THR A 112 11.89 3.55 -8.09
N GLN A 113 10.87 2.68 -8.19
CA GLN A 113 10.86 1.58 -9.17
C GLN A 113 10.59 2.03 -10.61
N CYS A 114 9.96 3.19 -10.80
CA CYS A 114 9.81 3.80 -12.13
C CYS A 114 11.07 4.55 -12.58
N GLY A 115 12.08 4.61 -11.74
CA GLY A 115 13.36 5.26 -12.02
C GLY A 115 13.47 6.69 -11.49
N LEU A 116 12.75 7.03 -10.41
CA LEU A 116 12.81 8.38 -9.82
C LEU A 116 14.24 8.79 -9.49
N ASP A 117 15.08 7.86 -9.01
CA ASP A 117 16.49 8.14 -8.70
C ASP A 117 17.40 8.25 -9.94
N GLN A 118 16.91 7.80 -11.10
CA GLN A 118 17.60 7.95 -12.39
C GLN A 118 17.25 9.28 -13.07
N GLY A 119 16.10 9.87 -12.75
CA GLY A 119 15.72 11.21 -13.18
C GLY A 119 14.21 11.41 -13.23
N GLU A 120 13.75 12.62 -12.89
CA GLU A 120 12.32 12.89 -12.80
C GLU A 120 11.59 12.75 -14.14
N ALA A 121 12.19 13.22 -15.24
CA ALA A 121 11.59 13.11 -16.57
C ALA A 121 11.52 11.65 -17.05
N PHE A 122 12.54 10.85 -16.73
CA PHE A 122 12.57 9.42 -17.03
C PHE A 122 11.49 8.67 -16.26
N ALA A 123 11.38 8.92 -14.95
CA ALA A 123 10.35 8.34 -14.10
C ALA A 123 8.94 8.76 -14.53
N GLU A 124 8.73 10.04 -14.87
CA GLU A 124 7.45 10.54 -15.35
C GLU A 124 7.03 9.86 -16.64
N LYS A 125 7.96 9.68 -17.60
CA LYS A 125 7.68 8.95 -18.83
C LYS A 125 7.26 7.51 -18.54
N ASN A 126 8.06 6.78 -17.75
CA ASN A 126 7.76 5.38 -17.41
C ASN A 126 6.42 5.25 -16.69
N TYR A 127 6.12 6.21 -15.82
CA TYR A 127 4.89 6.22 -15.08
C TYR A 127 3.67 6.50 -15.97
N ARG A 128 3.75 7.49 -16.87
CA ARG A 128 2.71 7.76 -17.88
C ARG A 128 2.48 6.56 -18.80
N ASP A 129 3.54 5.85 -19.22
CA ASP A 129 3.42 4.61 -20.00
C ASP A 129 2.56 3.56 -19.26
N VAL A 130 2.75 3.38 -17.93
CA VAL A 130 1.93 2.46 -17.11
C VAL A 130 0.49 2.95 -16.98
N LEU A 131 0.29 4.25 -16.76
CA LEU A 131 -1.04 4.85 -16.60
C LEU A 131 -1.89 4.76 -17.86
N GLU A 132 -1.27 4.89 -19.04
CA GLU A 132 -1.97 4.76 -20.32
C GLU A 132 -2.50 3.33 -20.51
N VAL A 133 -1.70 2.31 -20.19
CA VAL A 133 -2.17 0.91 -20.19
C VAL A 133 -3.28 0.71 -19.17
N ALA A 134 -3.12 1.23 -17.94
CA ALA A 134 -4.15 1.10 -16.91
C ALA A 134 -5.47 1.75 -17.32
N LYS A 135 -5.41 2.92 -17.98
CA LYS A 135 -6.56 3.65 -18.50
C LYS A 135 -7.31 2.82 -19.56
N GLY A 136 -6.59 2.15 -20.46
CA GLY A 136 -7.16 1.24 -21.45
C GLY A 136 -7.94 0.06 -20.85
N PHE A 137 -7.64 -0.31 -19.60
CA PHE A 137 -8.33 -1.37 -18.85
C PHE A 137 -9.22 -0.86 -17.72
N HIS A 138 -9.60 0.42 -17.72
CA HIS A 138 -10.40 1.07 -16.66
C HIS A 138 -9.85 0.82 -15.24
N ASN A 139 -8.52 0.70 -15.13
CA ASN A 139 -7.83 0.36 -13.91
C ASN A 139 -7.15 1.59 -13.29
N PHE A 140 -6.97 1.53 -11.97
CA PHE A 140 -6.35 2.54 -11.16
C PHE A 140 -4.91 2.17 -10.81
N VAL A 141 -4.02 3.17 -10.74
CA VAL A 141 -2.65 3.00 -10.27
C VAL A 141 -2.46 3.86 -9.03
N ARG A 142 -2.08 3.23 -7.92
CA ARG A 142 -1.69 3.93 -6.69
C ARG A 142 -0.18 4.15 -6.70
N ILE A 143 0.28 5.38 -6.53
CA ILE A 143 1.65 5.63 -6.09
C ILE A 143 1.71 5.45 -4.58
N ASP A 144 2.49 4.48 -4.12
CA ASP A 144 2.84 4.33 -2.72
C ASP A 144 3.85 5.40 -2.29
N MET A 145 3.61 6.00 -1.12
CA MET A 145 4.52 7.00 -0.56
C MET A 145 5.69 6.30 0.13
N GLU A 146 6.90 6.71 -0.27
CA GLU A 146 8.16 6.20 0.24
C GLU A 146 8.61 7.00 1.49
N SER A 147 9.91 7.08 1.79
CA SER A 147 10.40 7.91 2.90
C SER A 147 10.17 9.40 2.64
N SER A 148 10.34 10.22 3.68
CA SER A 148 10.18 11.67 3.59
C SER A 148 11.05 12.33 2.52
N ASP A 149 12.20 11.73 2.19
CA ASP A 149 13.11 12.15 1.10
C ASP A 149 12.44 12.17 -0.28
N TYR A 150 11.38 11.38 -0.48
CA TYR A 150 10.66 11.26 -1.74
C TYR A 150 9.32 12.00 -1.76
N THR A 151 8.84 12.50 -0.63
CA THR A 151 7.46 13.01 -0.51
C THR A 151 7.22 14.19 -1.44
N ASP A 152 8.13 15.17 -1.49
CA ASP A 152 7.98 16.34 -2.37
C ASP A 152 7.96 15.94 -3.85
N ARG A 153 8.89 15.07 -4.25
CA ARG A 153 9.02 14.61 -5.64
C ARG A 153 7.80 13.79 -6.05
N THR A 154 7.24 12.99 -5.14
CA THR A 154 6.02 12.21 -5.36
C THR A 154 4.79 13.11 -5.49
N MET A 155 4.63 14.09 -4.59
CA MET A 155 3.51 15.04 -4.65
C MET A 155 3.57 15.91 -5.92
N ALA A 156 4.77 16.38 -6.30
CA ALA A 156 4.99 17.11 -7.54
C ALA A 156 4.65 16.26 -8.78
N MET A 157 5.06 14.99 -8.80
CA MET A 157 4.71 14.04 -9.87
C MET A 157 3.20 13.89 -10.02
N ILE A 158 2.47 13.70 -8.91
CA ILE A 158 0.99 13.60 -8.94
C ILE A 158 0.36 14.87 -9.51
N GLY A 159 0.80 16.04 -9.05
CA GLY A 159 0.29 17.32 -9.53
C GLY A 159 0.48 17.53 -11.04
N ARG A 160 1.59 17.03 -11.60
CA ARG A 160 1.87 17.09 -13.06
C ARG A 160 1.08 16.07 -13.88
N VAL A 161 0.94 14.84 -13.37
CA VAL A 161 0.46 13.71 -14.18
C VAL A 161 -1.05 13.50 -14.07
N ARG A 162 -1.65 13.71 -12.90
CA ARG A 162 -3.08 13.44 -12.66
C ARG A 162 -4.02 14.22 -13.60
N PRO A 163 -3.78 15.50 -13.96
CA PRO A 163 -4.67 16.22 -14.88
C PRO A 163 -4.92 15.47 -16.19
N ASP A 164 -3.89 14.78 -16.72
CA ASP A 164 -3.99 13.98 -17.95
C ASP A 164 -4.46 12.54 -17.68
N TYR A 165 -4.16 12.02 -16.48
CA TYR A 165 -4.46 10.66 -16.06
C TYR A 165 -5.21 10.63 -14.71
N PRO A 166 -6.54 10.83 -14.70
CA PRO A 166 -7.33 10.81 -13.47
C PRO A 166 -7.37 9.44 -12.76
N ASN A 167 -6.97 8.36 -13.45
CA ASN A 167 -6.88 7.00 -12.94
C ASN A 167 -5.64 6.77 -12.05
N THR A 168 -5.22 7.82 -11.34
CA THR A 168 -4.12 7.79 -10.39
C THR A 168 -4.42 8.51 -9.08
N GLY A 169 -3.69 8.14 -8.03
CA GLY A 169 -3.59 8.87 -6.80
C GLY A 169 -2.40 8.43 -5.97
N THR A 170 -2.31 8.94 -4.73
CA THR A 170 -1.12 8.76 -3.89
C THR A 170 -1.45 8.31 -2.48
N VAL A 171 -0.42 8.11 -1.66
CA VAL A 171 -0.52 7.82 -0.23
C VAL A 171 -0.05 9.04 0.56
N LEU A 172 -0.73 9.35 1.66
CA LEU A 172 -0.28 10.31 2.67
C LEU A 172 0.03 9.59 3.97
N GLN A 173 0.99 10.10 4.75
CA GLN A 173 1.49 9.45 5.96
C GLN A 173 1.25 10.36 7.18
N SER A 174 0.40 9.93 8.11
CA SER A 174 -0.05 10.79 9.21
C SER A 174 1.04 11.18 10.20
N TYR A 175 2.13 10.42 10.26
CA TYR A 175 3.26 10.73 11.12
C TYR A 175 4.08 11.96 10.71
N LEU A 176 3.94 12.51 9.49
CA LEU A 176 4.73 13.65 9.04
C LEU A 176 4.05 14.96 9.39
N TYR A 177 4.84 15.95 9.82
CA TYR A 177 4.33 17.29 10.15
C TYR A 177 3.72 18.02 8.94
N ARG A 178 4.16 17.69 7.72
CA ARG A 178 3.68 18.31 6.46
C ARG A 178 2.29 17.84 6.03
N THR A 179 1.87 16.65 6.46
CA THR A 179 0.70 15.95 5.91
C THR A 179 -0.60 16.75 5.96
N PRO A 180 -0.91 17.58 6.98
CA PRO A 180 -2.10 18.43 6.94
C PRO A 180 -2.18 19.32 5.70
N LYS A 181 -1.06 19.87 5.23
CA LYS A 181 -1.01 20.67 4.00
C LYS A 181 -1.23 19.79 2.75
N ASP A 182 -0.61 18.62 2.73
CA ASP A 182 -0.75 17.69 1.61
C ASP A 182 -2.18 17.14 1.50
N VAL A 183 -2.90 16.98 2.63
CA VAL A 183 -4.33 16.60 2.66
C VAL A 183 -5.19 17.63 1.94
N GLU A 184 -5.01 18.92 2.23
CA GLU A 184 -5.74 19.99 1.54
C GLU A 184 -5.44 19.97 0.03
N GLN A 185 -4.19 19.75 -0.33
CA GLN A 185 -3.75 19.70 -1.73
C GLN A 185 -4.37 18.52 -2.51
N VAL A 186 -4.41 17.31 -1.94
CA VAL A 186 -5.04 16.17 -2.63
C VAL A 186 -6.56 16.29 -2.71
N ILE A 187 -7.20 16.97 -1.75
CA ILE A 187 -8.62 17.31 -1.80
C ILE A 187 -8.88 18.28 -2.96
N GLU A 188 -8.09 19.34 -3.08
CA GLU A 188 -8.18 20.30 -4.21
C GLU A 188 -8.01 19.59 -5.54
N TRP A 189 -7.02 18.69 -5.64
CA TRP A 189 -6.80 17.90 -6.84
C TRP A 189 -7.87 16.85 -7.09
N GLN A 190 -8.76 16.55 -6.15
CA GLN A 190 -9.67 15.39 -6.22
C GLN A 190 -8.89 14.09 -6.52
N ALA A 191 -7.70 13.93 -5.94
CA ALA A 191 -6.90 12.73 -6.09
C ALA A 191 -7.42 11.66 -5.15
N ARG A 192 -7.69 10.45 -5.67
CA ARG A 192 -7.94 9.28 -4.80
C ARG A 192 -6.75 9.19 -3.85
N THR A 193 -6.96 9.15 -2.54
CA THR A 193 -5.84 9.22 -1.58
C THR A 193 -5.96 8.14 -0.53
N ARG A 194 -4.87 7.40 -0.30
CA ARG A 194 -4.75 6.46 0.80
C ARG A 194 -4.08 7.17 1.98
N ILE A 195 -4.66 7.08 3.18
CA ILE A 195 -4.01 7.56 4.41
C ILE A 195 -3.46 6.37 5.19
N VAL A 196 -2.18 6.44 5.59
CA VAL A 196 -1.48 5.46 6.43
C VAL A 196 -0.85 6.16 7.63
N LYS A 197 -0.43 5.42 8.66
CA LYS A 197 0.37 6.00 9.75
C LYS A 197 1.78 6.42 9.28
N GLY A 198 2.42 5.58 8.48
CA GLY A 198 3.81 5.73 8.04
C GLY A 198 4.63 4.47 8.37
N ALA A 199 5.48 4.04 7.43
CA ALA A 199 6.20 2.77 7.52
C ALA A 199 7.71 2.93 7.74
N TYR A 200 8.27 4.08 7.39
CA TYR A 200 9.70 4.35 7.40
C TYR A 200 10.18 4.83 8.78
N LEU A 201 11.50 4.75 8.98
CA LEU A 201 12.15 5.25 10.19
C LEU A 201 12.58 6.70 9.94
N GLU A 202 11.72 7.64 10.33
CA GLU A 202 11.94 9.07 10.11
C GLU A 202 12.52 9.76 11.35
N PRO A 203 13.35 10.81 11.19
CA PRO A 203 13.86 11.59 12.30
C PRO A 203 12.76 12.46 12.95
N PRO A 204 12.88 12.80 14.25
CA PRO A 204 11.92 13.68 14.92
C PRO A 204 11.83 15.10 14.34
N SER A 205 12.76 15.50 13.47
CA SER A 205 12.71 16.78 12.76
C SER A 205 11.63 16.84 11.68
N VAL A 206 11.14 15.68 11.20
CA VAL A 206 10.13 15.61 10.12
C VAL A 206 8.87 14.85 10.52
N ALA A 207 8.92 14.03 11.58
CA ALA A 207 7.84 13.15 11.98
C ALA A 207 7.61 13.11 13.50
N TYR A 208 6.35 12.91 13.91
CA TYR A 208 5.97 12.71 15.30
C TYR A 208 6.66 11.45 15.88
N PRO A 209 7.47 11.57 16.95
CA PRO A 209 8.08 10.40 17.59
C PRO A 209 7.11 9.62 18.50
N GLU A 210 6.07 10.28 19.02
CA GLU A 210 5.03 9.73 19.89
C GLU A 210 3.92 9.06 19.08
N LYS A 211 3.56 7.83 19.47
CA LYS A 211 2.52 7.06 18.78
C LYS A 211 1.15 7.73 18.89
N GLU A 212 0.86 8.31 20.05
CA GLU A 212 -0.39 8.99 20.36
C GLU A 212 -0.61 10.15 19.40
N LYS A 213 0.43 10.94 19.12
CA LYS A 213 0.38 12.04 18.14
C LYS A 213 0.17 11.55 16.71
N VAL A 214 0.80 10.44 16.32
CA VAL A 214 0.55 9.82 15.01
C VAL A 214 -0.89 9.37 14.86
N ASP A 215 -1.48 8.79 15.91
CA ASP A 215 -2.85 8.30 15.91
C ASP A 215 -3.87 9.46 15.89
N GLU A 216 -3.65 10.51 16.69
CA GLU A 216 -4.44 11.75 16.67
C GLU A 216 -4.43 12.39 15.27
N ALA A 217 -3.23 12.54 14.68
CA ALA A 217 -3.08 13.08 13.33
C ALA A 217 -3.76 12.21 12.28
N TYR A 218 -3.65 10.87 12.39
CA TYR A 218 -4.31 9.94 11.47
C TYR A 218 -5.82 10.13 11.47
N VAL A 219 -6.43 10.19 12.65
CA VAL A 219 -7.88 10.33 12.80
C VAL A 219 -8.34 11.67 12.22
N GLN A 220 -7.66 12.76 12.54
CA GLN A 220 -8.01 14.10 12.03
C GLN A 220 -7.95 14.15 10.49
N GLN A 221 -6.84 13.69 9.91
CA GLN A 221 -6.63 13.70 8.47
C GLN A 221 -7.60 12.75 7.74
N ALA A 222 -7.90 11.59 8.34
CA ALA A 222 -8.91 10.68 7.80
C ALA A 222 -10.31 11.30 7.81
N LYS A 223 -10.70 12.03 8.85
CA LYS A 223 -11.99 12.74 8.91
C LYS A 223 -12.10 13.81 7.82
N GLU A 224 -11.06 14.61 7.60
CA GLU A 224 -11.01 15.58 6.51
C GLU A 224 -11.19 14.92 5.14
N LEU A 225 -10.44 13.84 4.88
CA LEU A 225 -10.55 13.08 3.65
C LEU A 225 -11.94 12.44 3.47
N LEU A 226 -12.56 11.93 4.53
CA LEU A 226 -13.91 11.35 4.48
C LEU A 226 -14.98 12.39 4.14
N LEU A 227 -14.86 13.61 4.67
CA LEU A 227 -15.80 14.70 4.38
C LEU A 227 -15.63 15.20 2.93
N ARG A 228 -14.39 15.53 2.55
CA ARG A 228 -14.10 16.40 1.39
C ARG A 228 -13.31 15.69 0.28
N GLY A 229 -12.69 14.56 0.56
CA GLY A 229 -11.85 13.84 -0.37
C GLY A 229 -12.63 13.08 -1.45
N TYR A 230 -11.93 12.79 -2.55
CA TYR A 230 -12.42 11.96 -3.63
C TYR A 230 -12.02 10.50 -3.40
N TYR A 231 -12.99 9.65 -3.04
CA TYR A 231 -12.78 8.21 -2.78
C TYR A 231 -11.53 7.89 -1.93
N PRO A 232 -11.48 8.35 -0.67
CA PRO A 232 -10.35 8.08 0.20
C PRO A 232 -10.25 6.61 0.61
N ALA A 233 -9.02 6.16 0.83
CA ALA A 233 -8.69 4.82 1.26
C ALA A 233 -8.10 4.87 2.68
N ILE A 234 -8.86 4.39 3.67
CA ILE A 234 -8.48 4.40 5.07
C ILE A 234 -7.66 3.14 5.38
N ALA A 235 -6.33 3.23 5.28
CA ALA A 235 -5.44 2.08 5.40
C ALA A 235 -4.91 1.89 6.84
N THR A 236 -5.67 1.14 7.63
CA THR A 236 -5.31 0.83 9.02
C THR A 236 -5.89 -0.51 9.46
N GLN A 237 -5.27 -1.14 10.45
CA GLN A 237 -5.79 -2.33 11.14
C GLN A 237 -6.03 -2.08 12.63
N ASP A 238 -6.09 -0.80 13.01
CA ASP A 238 -6.35 -0.34 14.37
C ASP A 238 -7.85 -0.22 14.60
N GLU A 239 -8.41 -1.16 15.37
CA GLU A 239 -9.85 -1.19 15.66
C GLU A 239 -10.35 0.04 16.40
N LYS A 240 -9.52 0.70 17.21
CA LYS A 240 -9.95 1.89 17.94
C LYS A 240 -10.20 3.02 16.95
N ILE A 241 -9.25 3.21 16.02
CA ILE A 241 -9.37 4.19 14.94
C ILE A 241 -10.57 3.85 14.04
N ILE A 242 -10.74 2.59 13.64
CA ILE A 242 -11.85 2.18 12.77
C ILE A 242 -13.20 2.45 13.43
N ARG A 243 -13.37 2.11 14.71
CA ARG A 243 -14.61 2.38 15.45
C ARG A 243 -14.90 3.88 15.54
N GLU A 244 -13.89 4.69 15.80
CA GLU A 244 -14.05 6.15 15.83
C GLU A 244 -14.48 6.71 14.46
N LEU A 245 -13.82 6.26 13.38
CA LEU A 245 -14.15 6.70 12.03
C LEU A 245 -15.54 6.20 11.59
N ASN A 246 -15.96 5.00 11.99
CA ASN A 246 -17.32 4.50 11.75
C ASN A 246 -18.38 5.38 12.43
N ALA A 247 -18.13 5.79 13.68
CA ALA A 247 -19.03 6.70 14.40
C ALA A 247 -19.13 8.06 13.67
N PHE A 248 -18.00 8.61 13.25
CA PHE A 248 -17.94 9.85 12.48
C PHE A 248 -18.67 9.76 11.13
N VAL A 249 -18.49 8.64 10.40
CA VAL A 249 -19.18 8.36 9.12
C VAL A 249 -20.68 8.32 9.31
N ALA A 250 -21.16 7.66 10.36
CA ALA A 250 -22.59 7.59 10.69
C ALA A 250 -23.17 8.97 11.07
N GLU A 251 -22.47 9.71 11.93
CA GLU A 251 -22.87 11.06 12.36
C GLU A 251 -23.01 12.03 11.19
N ASN A 252 -22.06 11.98 10.25
CA ASN A 252 -22.02 12.86 9.08
C ASN A 252 -22.77 12.30 7.86
N LYS A 253 -23.45 11.15 8.01
CA LYS A 253 -24.23 10.48 6.95
C LYS A 253 -23.40 10.26 5.67
N ILE A 254 -22.13 9.90 5.82
CA ILE A 254 -21.23 9.64 4.69
C ILE A 254 -21.57 8.27 4.11
N ASP A 255 -21.91 8.24 2.82
CA ASP A 255 -22.23 6.99 2.13
C ASP A 255 -21.01 6.06 2.09
N LYS A 256 -21.20 4.79 2.48
CA LYS A 256 -20.13 3.77 2.54
C LYS A 256 -19.49 3.48 1.19
N SER A 257 -20.19 3.77 0.08
CA SER A 257 -19.65 3.66 -1.27
C SER A 257 -18.64 4.76 -1.62
N ARG A 258 -18.58 5.86 -0.84
CA ARG A 258 -17.67 6.98 -1.09
C ARG A 258 -16.24 6.75 -0.63
N PHE A 259 -15.94 5.67 0.10
CA PHE A 259 -14.60 5.39 0.59
C PHE A 259 -14.38 3.88 0.72
N GLU A 260 -13.16 3.48 1.06
CA GLU A 260 -12.84 2.10 1.40
C GLU A 260 -11.89 2.01 2.59
N TYR A 261 -12.01 0.92 3.35
CA TYR A 261 -10.96 0.49 4.26
C TYR A 261 -9.91 -0.30 3.49
N GLN A 262 -8.64 -0.11 3.82
CA GLN A 262 -7.58 -0.95 3.28
C GLN A 262 -6.80 -1.68 4.36
N MET A 263 -6.52 -2.96 4.11
CA MET A 263 -5.80 -3.81 5.03
C MET A 263 -4.74 -4.64 4.32
N LEU A 264 -3.74 -5.07 5.08
CA LEU A 264 -2.66 -5.89 4.55
C LEU A 264 -3.09 -7.35 4.45
N TYR A 265 -2.61 -8.02 3.41
CA TYR A 265 -2.81 -9.45 3.24
C TYR A 265 -2.35 -10.25 4.45
N GLY A 266 -3.20 -11.17 4.92
CA GLY A 266 -2.91 -12.05 6.07
C GLY A 266 -3.04 -11.42 7.46
N ILE A 267 -3.44 -10.14 7.56
CA ILE A 267 -3.56 -9.41 8.82
C ILE A 267 -5.02 -9.07 9.10
N ARG A 268 -5.50 -9.49 10.28
CA ARG A 268 -6.86 -9.17 10.77
C ARG A 268 -7.99 -9.57 9.81
N ARG A 269 -7.95 -10.81 9.30
CA ARG A 269 -8.98 -11.37 8.41
C ARG A 269 -10.38 -11.29 9.03
N ASP A 270 -10.47 -11.50 10.35
CA ASP A 270 -11.67 -11.30 11.15
C ASP A 270 -12.29 -9.90 10.98
N LEU A 271 -11.45 -8.86 10.98
CA LEU A 271 -11.89 -7.48 10.82
C LEU A 271 -12.25 -7.16 9.37
N GLN A 272 -11.52 -7.74 8.41
CA GLN A 272 -11.84 -7.64 6.98
C GLN A 272 -13.24 -8.19 6.71
N ASP A 273 -13.52 -9.40 7.20
CA ASP A 273 -14.81 -10.08 7.03
C ASP A 273 -15.95 -9.29 7.73
N SER A 274 -15.71 -8.76 8.93
CA SER A 274 -16.69 -7.91 9.66
C SER A 274 -17.06 -6.65 8.88
N LEU A 275 -16.07 -5.92 8.36
CA LEU A 275 -16.31 -4.68 7.64
C LEU A 275 -17.07 -4.91 6.32
N VAL A 276 -16.77 -6.00 5.61
CA VAL A 276 -17.53 -6.40 4.42
C VAL A 276 -18.97 -6.74 4.78
N ALA A 277 -19.19 -7.50 5.86
CA ALA A 277 -20.54 -7.85 6.33
C ALA A 277 -21.35 -6.62 6.77
N GLU A 278 -20.67 -5.59 7.27
CA GLU A 278 -21.27 -4.28 7.59
C GLU A 278 -21.51 -3.41 6.34
N GLY A 279 -21.15 -3.87 5.13
CA GLY A 279 -21.39 -3.18 3.87
C GLY A 279 -20.35 -2.12 3.51
N TYR A 280 -19.17 -2.13 4.13
CA TYR A 280 -18.06 -1.26 3.72
C TYR A 280 -17.31 -1.85 2.53
N ASN A 281 -16.78 -0.97 1.67
CA ASN A 281 -15.76 -1.38 0.72
C ASN A 281 -14.46 -1.70 1.48
N VAL A 282 -13.89 -2.88 1.25
CA VAL A 282 -12.62 -3.31 1.85
C VAL A 282 -11.67 -3.75 0.74
N ARG A 283 -10.48 -3.15 0.68
CA ARG A 283 -9.42 -3.52 -0.27
C ARG A 283 -8.22 -4.12 0.46
N ILE A 284 -7.75 -5.27 -0.01
CA ILE A 284 -6.57 -5.94 0.54
C ILE A 284 -5.36 -5.59 -0.29
N TYR A 285 -4.31 -5.10 0.36
CA TYR A 285 -3.00 -4.90 -0.21
C TYR A 285 -2.26 -6.24 -0.23
N VAL A 286 -2.00 -6.76 -1.41
CA VAL A 286 -1.50 -8.11 -1.67
C VAL A 286 -0.12 -8.02 -2.32
N PRO A 287 0.95 -8.18 -1.53
CA PRO A 287 2.32 -8.12 -2.05
C PRO A 287 2.75 -9.47 -2.62
N PHE A 288 3.57 -9.44 -3.68
CA PHE A 288 4.18 -10.62 -4.30
C PHE A 288 5.55 -10.29 -4.91
N GLY A 289 6.33 -11.32 -5.24
CA GLY A 289 7.63 -11.18 -5.88
C GLY A 289 8.82 -11.52 -4.98
N ASP A 290 9.99 -11.65 -5.60
CA ASP A 290 11.20 -12.17 -4.95
C ASP A 290 11.84 -11.22 -3.92
N SER A 291 11.55 -9.92 -4.00
CA SER A 291 12.08 -8.90 -3.08
C SER A 291 11.29 -8.79 -1.77
N TRP A 292 10.76 -9.91 -1.29
CA TRP A 292 9.83 -9.91 -0.15
C TRP A 292 10.46 -9.65 1.21
N TYR A 293 11.77 -9.82 1.36
CA TYR A 293 12.42 -9.81 2.68
C TYR A 293 12.31 -8.46 3.40
N PRO A 294 12.65 -7.30 2.80
CA PRO A 294 12.44 -6.00 3.45
C PRO A 294 10.99 -5.73 3.83
N TYR A 295 10.03 -6.16 3.01
CA TYR A 295 8.61 -6.03 3.33
C TYR A 295 8.23 -6.91 4.54
N PHE A 296 8.66 -8.17 4.54
CA PHE A 296 8.39 -9.12 5.60
C PHE A 296 8.97 -8.67 6.95
N THR A 297 10.18 -8.12 6.97
CA THR A 297 10.83 -7.66 8.21
C THR A 297 10.11 -6.45 8.82
N ARG A 298 9.60 -5.53 7.98
CA ARG A 298 8.70 -4.45 8.43
C ARG A 298 7.44 -4.99 9.09
N ARG A 299 6.79 -6.00 8.47
CA ARG A 299 5.60 -6.67 9.04
C ARG A 299 5.89 -7.42 10.35
N LEU A 300 7.08 -7.99 10.50
CA LEU A 300 7.51 -8.60 11.76
C LEU A 300 7.74 -7.55 12.86
N ALA A 301 8.37 -6.42 12.52
CA ALA A 301 8.70 -5.36 13.48
C ALA A 301 7.45 -4.65 14.05
N GLU A 302 6.31 -4.71 13.35
CA GLU A 302 5.05 -4.09 13.75
C GLU A 302 4.30 -4.81 14.88
N ARG A 303 4.66 -6.05 15.22
CA ARG A 303 4.05 -6.79 16.35
C ARG A 303 5.11 -7.37 17.29
N PRO A 304 5.13 -6.99 18.58
CA PRO A 304 6.07 -7.54 19.56
C PRO A 304 6.03 -9.07 19.66
N ALA A 305 4.85 -9.67 19.50
CA ALA A 305 4.68 -11.13 19.49
C ALA A 305 5.46 -11.81 18.36
N ASN A 306 5.66 -11.14 17.21
CA ASN A 306 6.42 -11.66 16.08
C ASN A 306 7.94 -11.70 16.35
N ALA A 307 8.45 -10.81 17.21
CA ALA A 307 9.86 -10.82 17.61
C ALA A 307 10.22 -12.07 18.43
N PHE A 308 9.29 -12.58 19.25
CA PHE A 308 9.47 -13.83 20.00
C PHE A 308 9.67 -15.04 19.08
N PHE A 309 9.02 -15.05 17.90
CA PHE A 309 9.19 -16.14 16.93
C PHE A 309 10.57 -16.11 16.26
N ILE A 310 11.14 -14.93 15.98
CA ILE A 310 12.51 -14.79 15.46
C ILE A 310 13.52 -15.30 16.50
N LEU A 311 13.37 -14.87 17.78
CA LEU A 311 14.21 -15.34 18.88
C LEU A 311 14.15 -16.87 19.02
N LYS A 312 12.94 -17.45 19.01
CA LYS A 312 12.76 -18.91 19.12
C LYS A 312 13.39 -19.69 17.95
N ALA A 313 13.44 -19.09 16.76
CA ALA A 313 14.09 -19.70 15.59
C ALA A 313 15.63 -19.57 15.64
N MET A 314 16.17 -18.51 16.26
CA MET A 314 17.62 -18.34 16.46
C MET A 314 18.20 -19.28 17.54
N PHE A 315 17.41 -19.63 18.56
CA PHE A 315 17.83 -20.53 19.65
C PHE A 315 17.52 -22.03 19.39
N LYS A 316 17.00 -22.37 18.21
CA LYS A 316 16.81 -23.75 17.75
C LYS A 316 17.72 -24.11 16.56
N GLY A 317 18.82 -23.37 16.40
CA GLY A 317 19.95 -23.78 15.57
C GLY A 317 20.80 -24.82 16.28
#